data_AF-A0A9E0GMV5-F1
#
_entry.id   AF-A0A9E0GMV5-F1
#
_cell.length_a   1.000
_cell.length_b   1.000
_cell.length_c   1.000
_cell.angle_alpha   90.00
_cell.angle_beta   90.00
_cell.angle_gamma   90.00
#
_symmetry.space_group_name_H-M   'P 1'
#
loop_
_entity.id
_entity.type
_entity.pdbx_description
1 polymer ?
#
loop_
_entity_poly.entity_id
_entity_poly.type
_entity_poly.pdbx_seq_one_letter_code
_entity_poly.pdbx_strand_id
1 'polypeptide(L)'
;MEILQLVDQLEDVLNRGLRVPLTSSLMVNEEDCLRLIDQMRISVPSAIKEGERMLSERDRILAEARAEAARVIHEAEALAEEMVGEQHVLMLADTRARDLEEQGYQKALSMVQQAEEYVIGLLQLMSGHLTSAVGEVENGLRTMQEERSGDPNA
;
A
#
# COMPACT_ATOMS: atom_id res chain seq x y z
N MET A 1 41.04 -28.49 25.32
CA MET A 1 41.39 -29.80 24.73
C MET A 1 40.10 -30.40 24.26
N GLU A 2 40.08 -30.84 23.00
CA GLU A 2 38.93 -31.59 22.48
C GLU A 2 38.74 -32.84 23.35
N ILE A 3 37.49 -33.18 23.70
CA ILE A 3 37.20 -34.40 24.48
C ILE A 3 37.85 -35.61 23.82
N LEU A 4 37.84 -35.64 22.48
CA LEU A 4 38.51 -36.64 21.66
C LEU A 4 40.00 -36.76 21.98
N GLN A 5 40.72 -35.64 22.12
CA GLN A 5 42.16 -35.66 22.46
C GLN A 5 42.42 -36.22 23.86
N LEU A 6 41.51 -36.05 24.82
CA LEU A 6 41.64 -36.66 26.15
C LEU A 6 41.40 -38.17 26.06
N VAL A 7 40.44 -38.59 25.24
CA VAL A 7 40.14 -40.01 25.01
C VAL A 7 41.32 -40.69 24.31
N ASP A 8 41.85 -40.07 23.26
CA ASP A 8 43.02 -40.56 22.53
C ASP A 8 44.25 -40.67 23.44
N GLN A 9 44.47 -39.70 24.34
CA GLN A 9 45.56 -39.77 25.31
C GLN A 9 45.38 -40.89 26.34
N LEU A 10 44.14 -41.14 26.78
CA LEU A 10 43.85 -42.24 27.70
C LEU A 10 44.03 -43.58 27.01
N GLU A 11 43.57 -43.70 25.76
CA GLU A 11 43.80 -44.88 24.92
C GLU A 11 45.29 -45.14 24.71
N ASP A 12 46.09 -44.11 24.47
CA ASP A 12 47.55 -44.21 24.36
C ASP A 12 48.21 -44.73 25.64
N VAL A 13 47.78 -44.25 26.82
CA VAL A 13 48.29 -44.72 28.11
C VAL A 13 47.94 -46.18 28.34
N LEU A 14 46.72 -46.60 27.96
CA LEU A 14 46.29 -48.00 28.04
C LEU A 14 47.07 -48.88 27.05
N ASN A 15 47.30 -48.42 25.82
CA ASN A 15 48.05 -49.18 24.81
C ASN A 15 49.54 -49.37 25.17
N ARG A 16 50.13 -48.44 25.93
CA ARG A 16 51.51 -48.53 26.42
C ARG A 16 51.66 -49.35 27.71
N GLY A 17 50.56 -49.77 28.32
CA GLY A 17 50.57 -50.56 29.54
C GLY A 17 51.22 -51.93 29.36
N LEU A 18 51.86 -52.44 30.41
CA LEU A 18 52.50 -53.76 30.37
C LEU A 18 51.46 -54.85 30.61
N ARG A 19 51.27 -55.78 29.67
CA ARG A 19 50.34 -56.89 29.85
C ARG A 19 50.93 -57.94 30.79
N VAL A 20 50.17 -58.35 31.80
CA VAL A 20 50.63 -59.33 32.79
C VAL A 20 50.43 -60.76 32.25
N PRO A 21 51.49 -61.60 32.14
CA PRO A 21 51.39 -62.95 31.61
C PRO A 21 50.36 -63.81 32.37
N LEU A 22 49.65 -64.68 31.65
CA LEU A 22 48.62 -65.57 32.19
C LEU A 22 47.39 -64.86 32.79
N THR A 23 47.24 -63.55 32.59
CA THR A 23 46.06 -62.78 33.02
C THR A 23 45.53 -61.89 31.90
N SER A 24 44.30 -61.40 32.05
CA SER A 24 43.72 -60.35 31.21
C SER A 24 44.05 -58.93 31.70
N SER A 25 44.93 -58.79 32.69
CA SER A 25 45.22 -57.51 33.35
C SER A 25 46.33 -56.74 32.65
N LEU A 26 46.20 -55.41 32.68
CA LEU A 26 47.14 -54.45 32.12
C LEU A 26 47.70 -53.60 33.27
N MET A 27 49.01 -53.49 33.36
CA MET A 27 49.68 -52.63 34.33
C MET A 27 49.92 -51.25 33.71
N VAL A 28 49.32 -50.22 34.31
CA VAL A 28 49.35 -48.83 33.82
C VAL A 28 49.76 -47.88 34.93
N ASN A 29 50.24 -46.69 34.57
CA ASN A 29 50.48 -45.63 35.54
C ASN A 29 49.13 -45.07 36.02
N GLU A 30 48.79 -45.38 37.27
CA GLU A 30 47.55 -44.93 37.90
C GLU A 30 47.43 -43.40 37.92
N GLU A 31 48.52 -42.67 38.18
CA GLU A 31 48.51 -41.20 38.28
C GLU A 31 48.18 -40.54 36.93
N ASP A 32 48.72 -41.08 35.83
CA ASP A 32 48.43 -40.57 34.48
C ASP A 32 46.98 -40.84 34.07
N CYS A 33 46.46 -42.04 34.35
CA CYS A 33 45.06 -42.38 34.08
C CYS A 33 44.09 -41.51 34.90
N LEU A 34 44.34 -41.37 36.20
CA LEU A 34 43.48 -40.57 37.08
C LEU A 34 43.47 -39.09 36.67
N ARG A 35 44.64 -38.53 36.30
CA ARG A 35 44.74 -37.15 35.81
C ARG A 35 43.90 -36.92 34.55
N LEU A 36 43.96 -37.83 33.59
CA LEU A 36 43.16 -37.75 32.35
C LEU A 36 41.66 -37.88 32.64
N ILE A 37 41.28 -38.80 33.54
CA ILE A 37 39.88 -38.98 33.97
C ILE A 37 39.36 -37.72 34.66
N ASP A 38 40.11 -37.11 35.57
CA ASP A 38 39.70 -35.88 36.24
C ASP A 38 39.57 -34.71 35.26
N GLN A 39 40.45 -34.63 34.27
CA GLN A 39 40.35 -33.62 33.21
C GLN A 39 39.11 -33.84 32.33
N MET A 40 38.76 -35.09 32.01
CA MET A 40 37.50 -35.43 31.31
C MET A 40 36.28 -35.07 32.15
N ARG A 41 36.30 -35.34 33.46
CA ARG A 41 35.18 -35.03 34.38
C ARG A 41 34.87 -33.54 34.46
N ILE A 42 35.85 -32.68 34.20
CA ILE A 42 35.66 -31.23 34.14
C ILE A 42 35.22 -30.81 32.72
N SER A 43 35.92 -31.31 31.70
CA SER A 43 35.78 -30.82 30.32
C SER A 43 34.51 -31.32 29.63
N VAL A 44 34.15 -32.59 29.83
CA VAL A 44 33.01 -33.23 29.16
C VAL A 44 31.68 -32.58 29.55
N PRO A 45 31.34 -32.40 30.85
CA PRO A 45 30.08 -31.76 31.22
C PRO A 45 30.00 -30.30 30.75
N SER A 46 31.13 -29.59 30.76
CA SER A 46 31.18 -28.20 30.29
C SER A 46 30.87 -28.10 28.80
N ALA A 47 31.47 -28.95 27.97
CA ALA A 47 31.23 -28.97 26.53
C ALA A 47 29.79 -29.37 26.17
N ILE A 48 29.22 -30.36 26.88
CA ILE A 48 27.81 -30.75 26.70
C ILE A 48 26.90 -29.55 26.99
N LYS A 49 27.12 -28.88 28.13
CA LYS A 49 26.33 -27.70 28.53
C LYS A 49 26.45 -26.54 27.54
N GLU A 50 27.64 -26.35 26.97
CA GLU A 50 27.86 -25.34 25.93
C GLU A 50 27.14 -25.69 24.63
N GLY A 51 27.17 -26.96 24.22
CA GLY A 51 26.41 -27.47 23.08
C GLY A 51 24.90 -27.31 23.26
N GLU A 52 24.36 -27.67 24.43
CA GLU A 52 22.95 -27.47 24.77
C GLU A 52 22.54 -25.99 24.71
N ARG A 53 23.39 -25.10 25.23
CA ARG A 53 23.18 -23.65 25.13
C ARG A 53 23.17 -23.17 23.68
N MET A 54 24.12 -23.63 22.87
CA MET A 54 24.19 -23.26 21.46
C MET A 54 22.96 -23.73 20.68
N LEU A 55 22.47 -24.94 20.96
CA LEU A 55 21.23 -25.47 20.37
C LEU A 55 20.02 -24.64 20.80
N SER A 56 19.88 -24.34 22.09
CA SER A 56 18.80 -23.50 22.61
C SER A 56 18.83 -22.09 22.02
N GLU A 57 20.02 -21.51 21.85
CA GLU A 57 20.19 -20.18 21.26
C GLU A 57 19.85 -20.17 19.78
N ARG A 58 20.27 -21.21 19.05
CA ARG A 58 19.90 -21.41 17.65
C ARG A 58 18.38 -21.50 17.49
N ASP A 59 17.70 -22.24 18.35
CA ASP A 59 16.24 -22.36 18.30
C ASP A 59 15.54 -21.05 18.65
N ARG A 60 16.07 -20.29 19.60
CA ARG A 60 15.61 -18.92 19.92
C ARG A 60 15.73 -18.00 18.72
N ILE A 61 16.91 -17.94 18.09
CA ILE A 61 17.16 -17.10 16.91
C ILE A 61 16.22 -17.48 15.76
N LEU A 62 15.98 -18.77 15.53
CA LEU A 62 15.05 -19.20 14.49
C LEU A 62 13.60 -18.85 14.80
N ALA A 63 13.18 -18.94 16.06
CA ALA A 63 11.85 -18.52 16.47
C ALA A 63 11.66 -17.01 16.25
N GLU A 64 12.64 -16.20 16.65
CA GLU A 64 12.65 -14.75 16.45
C GLU A 64 12.64 -14.37 14.97
N ALA A 65 13.48 -15.01 14.14
CA ALA A 65 13.51 -14.77 12.71
C ALA A 65 12.18 -15.14 12.03
N ARG A 66 11.52 -16.23 12.46
CA ARG A 66 10.20 -16.62 11.95
C ARG A 66 9.11 -15.64 12.37
N ALA A 67 9.13 -15.18 13.62
CA ALA A 67 8.18 -14.18 14.11
C ALA A 67 8.35 -12.85 13.37
N GLU A 68 9.58 -12.41 13.15
CA GLU A 68 9.86 -11.19 12.41
C GLU A 68 9.47 -11.31 10.94
N ALA A 69 9.75 -12.44 10.29
CA ALA A 69 9.29 -12.69 8.93
C ALA A 69 7.76 -12.64 8.82
N ALA A 70 7.03 -13.24 9.77
CA ALA A 70 5.57 -13.17 9.82
C ALA A 70 5.07 -11.73 10.03
N ARG A 71 5.75 -10.96 10.89
CA ARG A 71 5.45 -9.54 11.13
C ARG A 71 5.61 -8.71 9.86
N VAL A 72 6.72 -8.87 9.15
CA VAL A 72 6.99 -8.14 7.89
C VAL A 72 5.97 -8.48 6.81
N ILE A 73 5.59 -9.76 6.67
CA ILE A 73 4.55 -10.16 5.71
C ILE A 73 3.22 -9.49 6.04
N HIS A 74 2.80 -9.54 7.31
CA HIS A 74 1.55 -8.93 7.73
C HIS A 74 1.55 -7.40 7.53
N GLU A 75 2.67 -6.73 7.81
CA GLU A 75 2.81 -5.29 7.59
C GLU A 75 2.73 -4.93 6.09
N ALA A 76 3.35 -5.75 5.24
CA ALA A 76 3.29 -5.58 3.79
C ALA A 76 1.87 -5.83 3.23
N GLU A 77 1.16 -6.84 3.73
CA GLU A 77 -0.24 -7.11 3.36
C GLU A 77 -1.17 -5.96 3.73
N ALA A 78 -1.02 -5.41 4.95
CA ALA A 78 -1.80 -4.26 5.40
C ALA A 78 -1.55 -3.01 4.53
N LEU A 79 -0.27 -2.73 4.21
CA LEU A 79 0.09 -1.63 3.32
C LEU A 79 -0.50 -1.82 1.91
N ALA A 80 -0.45 -3.04 1.38
CA ALA A 80 -1.02 -3.34 0.07
C ALA A 80 -2.54 -3.12 0.05
N GLU A 81 -3.25 -3.52 1.10
CA GLU A 81 -4.69 -3.31 1.22
C GLU A 81 -5.03 -1.80 1.29
N GLU A 82 -4.26 -1.03 2.06
CA GLU A 82 -4.38 0.43 2.13
C GLU A 82 -4.17 1.09 0.76
N MET A 83 -3.09 0.74 0.06
CA MET A 83 -2.78 1.26 -1.28
C MET A 83 -3.87 0.95 -2.31
N VAL A 84 -4.44 -0.26 -2.28
CA VAL A 84 -5.55 -0.64 -3.17
C VAL A 84 -6.80 0.20 -2.84
N GLY A 85 -7.07 0.42 -1.55
CA GLY A 85 -8.12 1.33 -1.10
C GLY A 85 -7.94 2.74 -1.63
N GLU A 86 -6.74 3.31 -1.48
CA GLU A 86 -6.41 4.65 -1.99
C GLU A 86 -6.54 4.75 -3.52
N GLN A 87 -6.02 3.76 -4.25
CA GLN A 87 -6.11 3.74 -5.71
C GLN A 87 -7.58 3.70 -6.18
N HIS A 88 -8.43 2.93 -5.49
CA HIS A 88 -9.86 2.90 -5.82
C HIS A 88 -10.54 4.26 -5.57
N VAL A 89 -10.22 4.94 -4.46
CA VAL A 89 -10.71 6.29 -4.17
C VAL A 89 -10.25 7.30 -5.22
N LEU A 90 -8.98 7.24 -5.63
CA LEU A 90 -8.43 8.12 -6.67
C LEU A 90 -9.09 7.91 -8.02
N MET A 91 -9.30 6.67 -8.45
CA MET A 91 -10.01 6.37 -9.71
C MET A 91 -11.46 6.86 -9.68
N LEU A 92 -12.16 6.68 -8.56
CA LEU A 92 -13.52 7.18 -8.39
C LEU A 92 -13.55 8.71 -8.40
N ALA A 93 -12.58 9.37 -7.76
CA ALA A 93 -12.46 10.82 -7.74
C ALA A 93 -12.21 11.39 -9.15
N ASP A 94 -11.30 10.80 -9.93
CA ASP A 94 -11.01 11.19 -11.32
C ASP A 94 -12.24 11.00 -12.22
N THR A 95 -12.93 9.86 -12.10
CA THR A 95 -14.17 9.60 -12.84
C THR A 95 -15.25 10.64 -12.52
N ARG A 96 -15.44 10.95 -11.23
CA ARG A 96 -16.42 11.94 -10.78
C ARG A 96 -16.05 13.36 -11.19
N ALA A 97 -14.76 13.70 -11.21
CA ALA A 97 -14.27 14.98 -11.69
C ALA A 97 -14.59 15.16 -13.18
N ARG A 98 -14.31 14.15 -14.01
CA ARG A 98 -14.63 14.19 -15.45
C ARG A 98 -16.12 14.30 -15.74
N ASP A 99 -16.95 13.56 -15.00
CA ASP A 99 -18.41 13.66 -15.13
C ASP A 99 -18.91 15.07 -14.74
N LEU A 100 -18.36 15.66 -13.68
CA LEU A 100 -18.70 17.02 -13.27
C LEU A 100 -18.26 18.07 -14.31
N GLU A 101 -17.07 17.91 -14.90
CA GLU A 101 -16.59 18.79 -15.97
C GLU A 101 -17.48 18.72 -17.21
N GLU A 102 -17.84 17.50 -17.65
CA GLU A 102 -18.73 17.29 -18.79
C GLU A 102 -20.11 17.90 -18.52
N GLN A 103 -20.71 17.63 -17.36
CA GLN A 103 -21.99 18.22 -16.96
C GLN A 103 -21.91 19.76 -16.91
N GLY A 104 -20.80 20.31 -16.40
CA GLY A 104 -20.54 21.73 -16.37
C GLY A 104 -20.49 22.33 -17.78
N TYR A 105 -19.79 21.68 -18.70
CA TYR A 105 -19.69 22.08 -20.10
C TYR A 105 -21.05 22.06 -20.81
N GLN A 106 -21.80 20.96 -20.66
CA GLN A 106 -23.15 20.84 -21.24
C GLN A 106 -24.10 21.89 -20.68
N LYS A 107 -24.04 22.15 -19.37
CA LYS A 107 -24.87 23.18 -18.74
C LYS A 107 -24.51 24.58 -19.22
N ALA A 108 -23.22 24.87 -19.39
CA ALA A 108 -22.77 26.14 -19.94
C ALA A 108 -23.27 26.36 -21.37
N LEU A 109 -23.16 25.34 -22.24
CA LEU A 109 -23.70 25.37 -23.60
C LEU A 109 -25.22 25.61 -23.60
N SER A 110 -25.95 24.88 -22.77
CA SER A 110 -27.40 25.04 -22.64
C SER A 110 -27.77 26.44 -22.14
N MET A 111 -27.00 27.03 -21.21
CA MET A 111 -27.25 28.39 -20.73
C MET A 111 -27.05 29.43 -21.83
N VAL A 112 -26.02 29.27 -22.66
CA VAL A 112 -25.78 30.16 -23.80
C VAL A 112 -26.94 30.08 -24.79
N GLN A 113 -27.36 28.86 -25.17
CA GLN A 113 -28.49 28.68 -26.08
C GLN A 113 -29.79 29.27 -25.53
N GLN A 114 -30.11 29.01 -24.26
CA GLN A 114 -31.30 29.59 -23.61
C GLN A 114 -31.26 31.12 -23.57
N ALA A 115 -30.07 31.71 -23.35
CA ALA A 115 -29.90 33.16 -23.35
C ALA A 115 -30.10 33.74 -24.77
N GLU A 116 -29.57 33.08 -25.80
CA GLU A 116 -29.76 33.48 -27.20
C GLU A 116 -31.24 33.41 -27.59
N GLU A 117 -31.93 32.31 -27.29
CA GLU A 117 -33.37 32.15 -27.53
C GLU A 117 -34.19 33.24 -26.81
N TYR A 118 -33.84 33.54 -25.56
CA TYR A 118 -34.50 34.60 -24.80
C TYR A 118 -34.32 35.97 -25.46
N VAL A 119 -33.11 36.32 -25.89
CA VAL A 119 -32.83 37.60 -26.56
C VAL A 119 -33.57 37.69 -27.89
N ILE A 120 -33.59 36.62 -28.68
CA ILE A 120 -34.34 36.58 -29.94
C ILE A 120 -35.84 36.80 -29.69
N GLY A 121 -36.42 36.11 -28.70
CA GLY A 121 -37.83 36.28 -28.36
C GLY A 121 -38.17 37.71 -27.92
N LEU A 122 -37.29 38.34 -27.13
CA LEU A 122 -37.46 39.72 -26.71
C LEU A 122 -37.40 40.70 -27.89
N LEU A 123 -36.45 40.50 -28.82
CA LEU A 123 -36.31 41.32 -30.01
C LEU A 123 -37.53 41.18 -30.95
N GLN A 124 -38.04 39.95 -31.12
CA GLN A 124 -39.25 39.70 -31.90
C GLN A 124 -40.48 40.40 -31.30
N LEU A 125 -40.65 40.32 -29.98
CA LEU A 125 -41.73 41.02 -29.28
C LEU A 125 -41.65 42.54 -29.50
N MET A 126 -40.45 43.11 -29.33
CA MET A 126 -40.24 44.54 -29.50
C MET A 126 -40.45 44.98 -30.96
N SER A 127 -40.02 44.17 -31.93
CA SER A 127 -40.33 44.39 -33.35
C SER A 127 -41.84 44.44 -33.60
N GLY A 128 -42.60 43.51 -33.00
CA GLY A 128 -44.07 43.49 -33.13
C GLY A 128 -44.74 44.74 -32.56
N HIS A 129 -44.25 45.22 -31.40
CA HIS A 129 -44.74 46.48 -30.81
C HIS A 129 -44.46 47.68 -31.72
N LEU A 130 -43.24 47.78 -32.28
CA LEU A 130 -42.88 48.86 -33.20
C LEU A 130 -43.70 48.81 -34.49
N THR A 131 -43.89 47.64 -35.09
CA THR A 131 -44.74 47.47 -36.28
C THR A 131 -46.18 47.91 -36.01
N SER A 132 -46.73 47.57 -34.84
CA SER A 132 -48.08 47.98 -34.46
C SER A 132 -48.17 49.50 -34.28
N ALA A 133 -47.21 50.09 -33.57
CA ALA A 133 -47.16 51.54 -33.35
C ALA A 133 -47.01 52.33 -34.67
N VAL A 134 -46.16 51.86 -35.59
CA VAL A 134 -46.04 52.46 -36.94
C VAL A 134 -47.37 52.36 -37.70
N GLY A 135 -48.03 51.20 -37.66
CA GLY A 135 -49.34 51.02 -38.30
C GLY A 135 -50.43 51.94 -37.74
N GLU A 136 -50.43 52.19 -36.43
CA GLU A 136 -51.34 53.17 -35.81
C GLU A 136 -51.08 54.60 -36.29
N VAL A 137 -49.80 55.01 -36.38
CA VAL A 137 -49.41 56.32 -36.89
C VAL A 137 -49.81 56.49 -38.36
N GLU A 138 -49.56 55.49 -39.20
CA GLU A 138 -49.95 55.52 -40.62
C GLU A 138 -51.46 55.60 -40.81
N ASN A 139 -52.23 54.83 -40.02
CA ASN A 139 -53.69 54.90 -40.04
C ASN A 139 -54.21 56.28 -39.59
N GLY A 140 -53.61 56.86 -38.54
CA GLY A 140 -53.93 58.21 -38.09
C GLY A 140 -53.66 59.25 -39.18
N LEU A 141 -52.48 59.19 -39.82
CA LEU A 141 -52.11 60.09 -40.92
C LEU A 141 -53.06 59.98 -42.12
N ARG A 142 -53.43 58.76 -42.52
CA ARG A 142 -54.38 58.52 -43.61
C ARG A 142 -55.75 59.10 -43.31
N THR A 143 -56.25 58.90 -42.09
CA THR A 143 -57.54 59.48 -41.64
C THR A 143 -57.52 61.00 -41.73
N MET A 144 -56.45 61.66 -41.28
CA MET A 144 -56.32 63.12 -41.37
C MET A 144 -56.20 63.63 -42.82
N GLN A 145 -55.55 62.87 -43.72
CA GLN A 145 -55.48 63.21 -45.14
C GLN A 145 -56.84 63.05 -45.84
N GLU A 146 -57.61 62.03 -45.49
CA GLU A 146 -58.99 61.82 -45.95
C GLU A 146 -59.91 62.95 -45.46
N GLU A 147 -59.81 63.36 -44.18
CA GLU A 147 -60.54 64.53 -43.65
C GLU A 147 -60.17 65.83 -44.40
N ARG A 148 -58.90 66.02 -44.75
CA ARG A 148 -58.42 67.23 -45.44
C ARG A 148 -58.75 67.27 -46.94
N SER A 149 -58.99 66.11 -47.56
CA SER A 149 -59.38 65.98 -48.97
C SER A 149 -60.90 65.87 -49.15
N GLY A 150 -61.63 65.56 -48.08
CA GLY A 150 -63.09 65.55 -47.99
C GLY A 150 -63.73 66.90 -47.70
N ASP A 151 -62.96 68.00 -47.63
CA ASP A 151 -63.49 69.36 -47.49
C ASP A 151 -63.29 70.17 -48.79
N PRO A 152 -64.32 70.27 -49.65
CA PRO A 152 -64.32 71.16 -50.80
C PRO A 152 -64.68 72.61 -50.47
N ASN A 153 -64.98 72.99 -49.22
CA ASN A 153 -65.56 74.32 -48.96
C ASN A 153 -65.49 74.81 -47.49
N ALA A 154 -64.29 74.96 -46.94
CA ALA A 154 -64.05 75.86 -45.79
C ALA A 154 -63.33 77.13 -46.22
#